data_AF-A0A451ESM3-F1
#
_entry.id   AF-A0A451ESM3-F1
#
_cell.length_a   1.000
_cell.length_b   1.000
_cell.length_c   1.000
_cell.angle_alpha   90.00
_cell.angle_beta   90.00
_cell.angle_gamma   90.00
#
_symmetry.space_group_name_H-M   'P 1'
#
loop_
_entity.id
_entity.type
_entity.pdbx_description
1 polymer ?
#
loop_
_entity_poly.entity_id
_entity_poly.type
_entity_poly.pdbx_seq_one_letter_code
_entity_poly.pdbx_strand_id
1 'polypeptide(L)'
;RHRLLNPNCPFVLNPSPSGNVPIMTIVPSSSCLDYKNEAVRLATYENWPKPDIVTPEDLARAGFYSLKDGDNTKCAFCKGIVRCWEPTDIPDVEHKRHFPQCPFVITVINHRLSGSVSSEPSRSTHESQSRHNIINNVVDGDLDELGIRKHNGPKRPEFGTMEARIRSFSSWSPNLIQTPDLLAQAGFYYEGMGDQVRCFHCDGG
;
A
#
# COMPACT_ATOMS: atom_id res chain seq x y z
N ARG A 1 -20.01 -5.80 11.80
CA ARG A 1 -20.80 -5.11 12.85
C ARG A 1 -20.74 -3.59 12.70
N HIS A 2 -19.53 -2.98 12.66
CA HIS A 2 -19.34 -1.53 12.47
C HIS A 2 -20.22 -0.90 11.37
N ARG A 3 -20.16 -1.42 10.13
CA ARG A 3 -20.93 -0.93 8.99
C ARG A 3 -22.45 -1.00 9.19
N LEU A 4 -22.94 -1.94 10.01
CA LEU A 4 -24.37 -2.10 10.29
C LEU A 4 -24.83 -1.13 11.38
N LEU A 5 -24.03 -0.93 12.43
CA LEU A 5 -24.39 -0.05 13.55
C LEU A 5 -24.14 1.43 13.25
N ASN A 6 -23.12 1.74 12.45
CA ASN A 6 -22.72 3.09 12.10
C ASN A 6 -22.51 3.24 10.58
N PRO A 7 -23.57 3.07 9.75
CA PRO A 7 -23.45 3.10 8.30
C PRO A 7 -22.98 4.46 7.75
N ASN A 8 -23.22 5.53 8.50
CA ASN A 8 -22.84 6.89 8.12
C ASN A 8 -21.44 7.31 8.59
N CYS A 9 -20.67 6.40 9.22
CA CYS A 9 -19.31 6.69 9.65
C CYS A 9 -18.45 7.05 8.43
N PRO A 10 -17.81 8.23 8.38
CA PRO A 10 -16.97 8.61 7.25
C PRO A 10 -15.83 7.62 6.97
N PHE A 11 -15.25 7.00 8.01
CA PHE A 11 -14.27 5.91 7.82
C PHE A 11 -14.89 4.67 7.14
N VAL A 12 -16.15 4.34 7.43
CA VAL A 12 -16.87 3.22 6.79
C VAL A 12 -17.24 3.55 5.33
N LEU A 13 -17.62 4.79 5.06
CA LEU A 13 -18.02 5.28 3.74
C LEU A 13 -16.81 5.49 2.81
N ASN A 14 -15.75 6.13 3.32
CA ASN A 14 -14.52 6.38 2.59
C ASN A 14 -13.32 6.51 3.56
N PRO A 15 -12.49 5.45 3.69
CA PRO A 15 -11.33 5.45 4.59
C PRO A 15 -10.23 6.44 4.21
N SER A 16 -10.15 6.88 2.95
CA SER A 16 -9.06 7.72 2.45
C SER A 16 -9.10 9.17 2.96
N PRO A 17 -10.24 9.89 2.93
CA PRO A 17 -10.35 11.25 3.48
C PRO A 17 -10.62 11.31 4.99
N SER A 18 -10.74 10.17 5.68
CA SER A 18 -11.18 10.13 7.09
C SER A 18 -10.08 10.45 8.12
N GLY A 19 -8.94 11.00 7.69
CA GLY A 19 -7.76 11.19 8.54
C GLY A 19 -7.08 9.87 8.94
N ASN A 20 -7.31 8.79 8.19
CA ASN A 20 -6.62 7.52 8.42
C ASN A 20 -5.18 7.65 7.91
N VAL A 21 -4.24 7.83 8.83
CA VAL A 21 -2.82 7.89 8.49
C VAL A 21 -2.29 6.45 8.53
N PRO A 22 -1.90 5.85 7.38
CA PRO A 22 -1.32 4.53 7.38
C PRO A 22 0.00 4.56 8.15
N ILE A 23 0.31 3.46 8.83
CA ILE A 23 1.62 3.27 9.45
C ILE A 23 2.69 3.36 8.34
N MET A 24 3.61 4.33 8.45
CA MET A 24 4.91 4.28 7.80
C MET A 24 5.90 3.62 8.78
N THR A 25 5.87 2.30 8.95
CA THR A 25 6.85 1.59 9.80
C THR A 25 8.07 1.18 9.01
N ILE A 26 9.21 1.73 9.41
CA ILE A 26 10.54 1.16 9.23
C ILE A 26 10.70 0.11 10.35
N VAL A 27 10.12 -1.09 10.20
CA VAL A 27 10.54 -2.35 10.85
C VAL A 27 9.82 -3.53 10.16
N PRO A 28 10.51 -4.65 9.87
CA PRO A 28 10.00 -5.67 8.97
C PRO A 28 9.11 -6.68 9.71
N SER A 29 7.81 -6.37 9.79
CA SER A 29 6.75 -7.37 9.93
C SER A 29 6.17 -7.64 8.54
N SER A 30 6.22 -8.90 8.13
CA SER A 30 6.08 -9.39 6.73
C SER A 30 4.70 -9.18 6.07
N SER A 31 3.81 -8.35 6.64
CA SER A 31 2.45 -8.14 6.13
C SER A 31 2.10 -6.69 5.74
N CYS A 32 3.02 -5.72 5.85
CA CYS A 32 2.75 -4.34 5.42
C CYS A 32 3.94 -3.64 4.71
N LEU A 33 4.78 -4.40 4.01
CA LEU A 33 5.83 -3.80 3.18
C LEU A 33 5.23 -3.33 1.86
N ASP A 34 5.42 -2.06 1.51
CA ASP A 34 5.07 -1.54 0.18
C ASP A 34 6.06 -2.06 -0.86
N TYR A 35 5.77 -3.26 -1.36
CA TYR A 35 6.58 -3.90 -2.39
C TYR A 35 6.54 -3.16 -3.74
N LYS A 36 5.80 -2.05 -3.91
CA LYS A 36 5.96 -1.20 -5.11
C LYS A 36 7.34 -0.54 -5.14
N ASN A 37 7.96 -0.31 -3.98
CA ASN A 37 9.33 0.19 -3.90
C ASN A 37 10.34 -0.93 -4.18
N GLU A 38 11.24 -0.71 -5.14
CA GLU A 38 12.26 -1.69 -5.54
C GLU A 38 13.26 -2.01 -4.44
N ALA A 39 13.72 -1.01 -3.68
CA ALA A 39 14.64 -1.24 -2.57
C ALA A 39 14.01 -2.12 -1.47
N VAL A 40 12.70 -1.96 -1.24
CA VAL A 40 11.95 -2.81 -0.31
C VAL A 40 11.87 -4.25 -0.82
N ARG A 41 11.66 -4.44 -2.13
CA ARG A 41 11.72 -5.78 -2.73
C ARG A 41 13.11 -6.39 -2.62
N LEU A 42 14.16 -5.63 -2.92
CA LEU A 42 15.54 -6.09 -2.85
C LEU A 42 15.91 -6.57 -1.44
N ALA A 43 15.50 -5.82 -0.40
CA ALA A 43 15.73 -6.21 0.99
C ALA A 43 15.13 -7.58 1.37
N THR A 44 14.12 -8.08 0.64
CA THR A 44 13.56 -9.41 0.90
C THR A 44 14.50 -10.56 0.50
N TYR A 45 15.58 -10.30 -0.23
CA TYR A 45 16.49 -11.33 -0.72
C TYR A 45 17.68 -11.61 0.22
N GLU A 46 17.64 -11.13 1.46
CA GLU A 46 18.57 -11.58 2.50
C GLU A 46 18.57 -13.12 2.58
N ASN A 47 19.76 -13.73 2.45
CA ASN A 47 19.98 -15.19 2.38
C ASN A 47 19.31 -15.89 1.18
N TRP A 48 19.27 -15.24 0.01
CA TRP A 48 18.77 -15.85 -1.23
C TRP A 48 19.56 -17.13 -1.59
N PRO A 49 18.90 -18.28 -1.86
CA PRO A 49 19.58 -19.57 -2.03
C PRO A 49 20.20 -19.78 -3.41
N LYS A 50 19.94 -18.91 -4.40
CA LYS A 50 20.35 -19.09 -5.80
C LYS A 50 21.00 -17.84 -6.43
N PRO A 51 21.97 -17.17 -5.79
CA PRO A 51 22.55 -15.93 -6.31
C PRO A 51 23.31 -16.14 -7.62
N ASP A 52 23.87 -17.33 -7.84
CA ASP A 52 24.63 -17.66 -9.06
C ASP A 52 23.74 -17.99 -10.28
N ILE A 53 22.45 -18.23 -10.04
CA ILE A 53 21.47 -18.58 -11.09
C ILE A 53 20.70 -17.32 -11.51
N VAL A 54 20.21 -16.56 -10.54
CA VAL A 54 19.48 -15.32 -10.77
C VAL A 54 19.74 -14.36 -9.62
N THR A 55 20.12 -13.13 -9.97
CA THR A 55 20.51 -12.15 -8.96
C THR A 55 19.28 -11.55 -8.26
N PRO A 56 19.35 -11.29 -6.94
CA PRO A 56 18.36 -10.50 -6.22
C PRO A 56 18.00 -9.17 -6.90
N GLU A 57 18.99 -8.49 -7.47
CA GLU A 57 18.84 -7.21 -8.17
C GLU A 57 17.95 -7.36 -9.40
N ASP A 58 18.18 -8.39 -10.22
CA ASP A 58 17.36 -8.66 -11.41
C ASP A 58 15.91 -8.99 -11.05
N LEU A 59 15.72 -9.80 -10.00
CA LEU A 59 14.39 -10.15 -9.51
C LEU A 59 13.64 -8.93 -8.98
N ALA A 60 14.28 -8.13 -8.12
CA ALA A 60 13.71 -6.91 -7.57
C ALA A 60 13.36 -5.91 -8.69
N ARG A 61 14.26 -5.72 -9.66
CA ARG A 61 14.07 -4.85 -10.82
C ARG A 61 12.95 -5.32 -11.76
N ALA A 62 12.72 -6.63 -11.85
CA ALA A 62 11.59 -7.23 -12.56
C ALA A 62 10.26 -7.18 -11.79
N GLY A 63 10.25 -6.60 -10.58
CA GLY A 63 9.05 -6.39 -9.78
C GLY A 63 8.76 -7.50 -8.77
N PHE A 64 9.69 -8.44 -8.57
CA PHE A 64 9.55 -9.57 -7.66
C PHE A 64 10.17 -9.31 -6.28
N TYR A 65 9.58 -9.91 -5.25
CA TYR A 65 10.14 -10.03 -3.91
C TYR A 65 10.14 -11.50 -3.47
N SER A 66 11.07 -11.87 -2.58
CA SER A 66 11.19 -13.23 -2.06
C SER A 66 10.08 -13.54 -1.05
N LEU A 67 9.56 -14.76 -1.12
CA LEU A 67 8.63 -15.31 -0.12
C LEU A 67 9.35 -15.97 1.07
N LYS A 68 10.69 -15.95 1.11
CA LYS A 68 11.53 -16.63 2.11
C LYS A 68 11.30 -18.15 2.20
N ASP A 69 10.81 -18.74 1.11
CA ASP A 69 10.56 -20.16 0.97
C ASP A 69 11.21 -20.64 -0.34
N GLY A 70 12.38 -21.26 -0.23
CA GLY A 70 13.18 -21.68 -1.38
C GLY A 70 13.47 -20.52 -2.34
N ASP A 71 13.23 -20.75 -3.63
CA ASP A 71 13.39 -19.75 -4.69
C ASP A 71 12.05 -19.12 -5.13
N ASN A 72 11.03 -19.18 -4.25
CA ASN A 72 9.73 -18.62 -4.55
C ASN A 72 9.76 -17.09 -4.52
N THR A 73 9.30 -16.49 -5.61
CA THR A 73 9.26 -15.04 -5.81
C THR A 73 7.87 -14.59 -6.19
N LYS A 74 7.42 -13.43 -5.70
CA LYS A 74 6.08 -12.90 -5.93
C LYS A 74 6.13 -11.50 -6.48
N CYS A 75 5.32 -11.22 -7.50
CA CYS A 75 5.24 -9.89 -8.08
C CYS A 75 4.47 -8.93 -7.17
N ALA A 76 5.00 -7.74 -6.96
CA ALA A 76 4.32 -6.69 -6.19
C ALA A 76 3.03 -6.16 -6.84
N PHE A 77 2.90 -6.29 -8.17
CA PHE A 77 1.85 -5.65 -8.96
C PHE A 77 0.73 -6.62 -9.36
N CYS A 78 1.04 -7.74 -10.01
CA CYS A 78 0.04 -8.75 -10.39
C CYS A 78 -0.16 -9.86 -9.35
N LYS A 79 0.68 -9.91 -8.31
CA LYS A 79 0.70 -10.96 -7.28
C LYS A 79 1.01 -12.37 -7.81
N GLY A 80 1.41 -12.50 -9.07
CA GLY A 80 1.89 -13.74 -9.68
C GLY A 80 3.15 -14.26 -9.00
N ILE A 81 3.30 -15.59 -8.93
CA ILE A 81 4.41 -16.28 -8.28
C ILE A 81 5.23 -17.03 -9.32
N VAL A 82 6.55 -16.88 -9.29
CA VAL A 82 7.53 -17.63 -10.09
C VAL A 82 8.48 -18.35 -9.13
N ARG A 83 8.85 -19.58 -9.47
CA ARG A 83 9.67 -20.49 -8.68
C ARG A 83 10.46 -21.40 -9.61
N CYS A 84 11.39 -22.17 -9.04
CA CYS A 84 12.24 -23.09 -9.80
C CYS A 84 13.09 -22.35 -10.87
N TRP A 85 13.70 -21.23 -10.49
CA TRP A 85 14.55 -20.43 -11.38
C TRP A 85 15.73 -21.27 -11.92
N GLU A 86 15.94 -21.16 -13.23
CA GLU A 86 16.98 -21.83 -14.01
C GLU A 86 18.05 -20.84 -14.50
N PRO A 87 19.29 -21.28 -14.78
CA PRO A 87 20.40 -20.37 -15.14
C PRO A 87 20.18 -19.55 -16.42
N THR A 88 19.24 -19.97 -17.28
CA THR A 88 18.90 -19.26 -18.52
C THR A 88 17.75 -18.28 -18.37
N ASP A 89 17.11 -18.24 -17.19
CA ASP A 89 15.92 -17.43 -16.98
C ASP A 89 16.28 -15.95 -16.83
N ILE A 90 15.57 -15.12 -17.58
CA ILE A 90 15.66 -13.66 -17.46
C ILE A 90 14.37 -13.18 -16.77
N PRO A 91 14.42 -12.59 -15.56
CA PRO A 91 13.22 -12.25 -14.81
C PRO A 91 12.19 -11.41 -15.56
N ASP A 92 12.61 -10.44 -16.38
CA ASP A 92 11.73 -9.64 -17.23
C ASP A 92 11.01 -10.49 -18.29
N VAL A 93 11.73 -11.42 -18.92
CA VAL A 93 11.18 -12.32 -19.94
C VAL A 93 10.20 -13.30 -19.31
N GLU A 94 10.58 -13.89 -18.18
CA GLU A 94 9.73 -14.83 -17.44
C GLU A 94 8.47 -14.17 -16.89
N HIS A 95 8.58 -12.94 -16.37
CA HIS A 95 7.43 -12.17 -15.92
C HIS A 95 6.46 -11.90 -17.06
N LYS A 96 6.95 -11.48 -18.23
CA LYS A 96 6.13 -11.26 -19.42
C LYS A 96 5.50 -12.56 -19.94
N ARG A 97 6.27 -13.64 -19.96
CA ARG A 97 5.84 -14.96 -20.44
C ARG A 97 4.70 -15.52 -19.60
N HIS A 98 4.80 -15.44 -18.27
CA HIS A 98 3.82 -16.01 -17.35
C HIS A 98 2.67 -15.08 -17.00
N PHE A 99 2.91 -13.76 -16.93
CA PHE A 99 1.91 -12.78 -16.52
C PHE A 99 1.85 -11.59 -17.51
N PRO A 100 1.53 -11.82 -18.79
CA PRO A 100 1.55 -10.77 -19.82
C PRO A 100 0.58 -9.61 -19.54
N GLN A 101 -0.45 -9.84 -18.72
CA GLN A 101 -1.43 -8.84 -18.30
C GLN A 101 -1.07 -8.10 -17.00
N CYS A 102 0.12 -8.37 -16.44
CA CYS A 102 0.60 -7.62 -15.28
C CYS A 102 0.76 -6.13 -15.65
N PRO A 103 0.20 -5.19 -14.88
CA PRO A 103 0.35 -3.76 -15.16
C PRO A 103 1.82 -3.33 -15.27
N PHE A 104 2.70 -3.91 -14.44
CA PHE A 104 4.14 -3.64 -14.48
C PHE A 104 4.81 -4.21 -15.73
N VAL A 105 4.34 -5.37 -16.23
CA VAL A 105 4.81 -5.90 -17.51
C VAL A 105 4.46 -4.95 -18.64
N ILE A 106 3.19 -4.52 -18.67
CA ILE A 106 2.67 -3.66 -19.73
C ILE A 106 3.39 -2.32 -19.76
N THR A 107 3.54 -1.66 -18.60
CA THR A 107 4.03 -0.27 -18.54
C THR A 107 5.53 -0.12 -18.35
N VAL A 108 6.25 -1.15 -17.89
CA VAL A 108 7.69 -1.07 -17.61
C VAL A 108 8.47 -2.10 -18.42
N ILE A 109 8.19 -3.38 -18.23
CA ILE A 109 9.02 -4.45 -18.80
C ILE A 109 8.96 -4.46 -20.32
N ASN A 110 7.79 -4.28 -20.93
CA ASN A 110 7.69 -4.22 -22.39
C ASN A 110 8.57 -3.11 -22.98
N HIS A 111 8.62 -1.94 -22.36
CA HIS A 111 9.50 -0.85 -22.81
C HIS A 111 10.99 -1.19 -22.64
N ARG A 112 11.37 -1.87 -21.56
CA ARG A 112 12.76 -2.35 -21.37
C ARG A 112 13.17 -3.37 -22.43
N LEU A 113 12.28 -4.31 -22.74
CA LEU A 113 12.53 -5.36 -23.75
C LEU A 113 12.53 -4.79 -25.18
N SER A 114 11.74 -3.75 -25.46
CA SER A 114 11.72 -3.06 -26.75
C SER A 114 12.89 -2.08 -26.94
N GLY A 115 13.51 -1.60 -25.85
CA GLY A 115 14.59 -0.61 -25.86
C GLY A 115 15.96 -1.11 -26.33
N SER A 116 16.12 -2.40 -26.68
CA SER A 116 17.37 -2.98 -27.18
C SER A 116 17.54 -2.86 -28.71
N VAL A 117 16.73 -2.05 -29.40
CA VAL A 117 16.91 -1.72 -30.82
C VAL A 117 17.20 -0.22 -30.96
N SER A 118 18.36 0.08 -31.53
CA SER A 118 19.05 1.37 -31.56
C SER A 118 18.30 2.53 -32.26
N SER A 119 18.41 3.72 -31.65
CA SER A 119 18.66 5.07 -32.26
C SER A 119 17.79 5.61 -33.40
N GLU A 120 16.93 6.60 -33.12
CA GLU A 120 17.18 8.06 -33.36
C GLU A 120 15.96 8.92 -32.92
N PRO A 121 16.14 10.24 -32.67
CA PRO A 121 15.29 11.07 -31.81
C PRO A 121 14.33 11.97 -32.59
N SER A 122 13.29 12.44 -31.90
CA SER A 122 12.58 13.66 -32.29
C SER A 122 12.34 14.53 -31.05
N ARG A 123 13.22 15.53 -30.91
CA ARG A 123 12.90 16.90 -30.42
C ARG A 123 11.60 17.36 -31.08
N SER A 124 10.66 18.06 -30.46
CA SER A 124 10.69 19.29 -29.64
C SER A 124 9.24 19.50 -29.12
N THR A 125 8.87 20.28 -28.10
CA THR A 125 9.36 21.57 -27.61
C THR A 125 8.74 21.82 -26.24
N HIS A 126 9.44 22.58 -25.40
CA HIS A 126 9.01 23.07 -24.09
C HIS A 126 7.79 24.00 -24.19
N GLU A 127 6.97 24.05 -23.13
CA GLU A 127 6.73 25.32 -22.43
C GLU A 127 6.32 25.08 -20.97
N SER A 128 7.14 25.64 -20.08
CA SER A 128 6.88 25.81 -18.65
C SER A 128 5.93 26.98 -18.45
N GLN A 129 5.01 26.92 -17.48
CA GLN A 129 4.79 28.07 -16.59
C GLN A 129 3.92 27.73 -15.37
N SER A 130 4.54 27.90 -14.22
CA SER A 130 3.93 28.14 -12.92
C SER A 130 2.95 29.32 -12.98
N ARG A 131 1.73 29.13 -12.46
CA ARG A 131 0.92 30.21 -11.88
C ARG A 131 0.20 29.66 -10.65
N HIS A 132 0.72 29.98 -9.46
CA HIS A 132 -0.09 30.04 -8.25
C HIS A 132 -1.05 31.22 -8.38
N ASN A 133 -2.33 31.02 -8.05
CA ASN A 133 -3.24 32.10 -7.69
C ASN A 133 -3.98 31.70 -6.41
N ILE A 134 -3.55 32.28 -5.28
CA ILE A 134 -4.35 32.40 -4.07
C ILE A 134 -5.42 33.45 -4.35
N ILE A 135 -6.69 33.08 -4.29
CA ILE A 135 -7.79 34.02 -4.19
C ILE A 135 -8.44 33.79 -2.82
N ASN A 136 -8.20 34.71 -1.89
CA ASN A 136 -9.05 34.90 -0.74
C ASN A 136 -10.41 35.38 -1.24
N ASN A 137 -11.43 34.53 -1.13
CA ASN A 137 -12.82 34.97 -1.19
C ASN A 137 -13.54 34.39 0.03
N VAL A 138 -13.82 35.28 0.98
CA VAL A 138 -14.83 35.06 2.02
C VAL A 138 -16.18 35.03 1.30
N VAL A 139 -16.74 33.84 1.13
CA VAL A 139 -18.16 33.67 0.79
C VAL A 139 -18.74 32.72 1.82
N ASP A 140 -19.43 33.32 2.78
CA ASP A 140 -20.41 32.69 3.66
C ASP A 140 -21.58 32.26 2.77
N GLY A 141 -21.51 31.01 2.28
CA GLY A 141 -22.46 30.46 1.32
C GLY A 141 -22.59 28.96 1.55
N ASP A 142 -23.83 28.54 1.77
CA ASP A 142 -24.25 27.19 2.13
C ASP A 142 -23.79 26.14 1.10
N LEU A 143 -22.89 25.25 1.50
CA LEU A 143 -22.19 24.26 0.65
C LEU A 143 -22.99 22.98 0.39
N ASP A 144 -24.19 22.86 0.97
CA ASP A 144 -24.98 21.63 0.92
C ASP A 144 -25.55 21.35 -0.49
N GLU A 145 -25.70 22.37 -1.35
CA GLU A 145 -26.23 22.24 -2.72
C GLU A 145 -25.22 21.63 -3.72
N LEU A 146 -23.92 21.63 -3.41
CA LEU A 146 -22.87 21.02 -4.24
C LEU A 146 -22.59 19.54 -3.88
N GLY A 147 -23.37 18.94 -2.97
CA GLY A 147 -23.10 17.59 -2.48
C GLY A 147 -21.82 17.48 -1.63
N ILE A 148 -21.25 18.61 -1.21
CA ILE A 148 -20.07 18.68 -0.35
C ILE A 148 -20.52 18.41 1.08
N ARG A 149 -20.57 17.13 1.46
CA ARG A 149 -20.82 16.77 2.86
C ARG A 149 -19.70 17.39 3.70
N LYS A 150 -20.03 18.26 4.66
CA LYS A 150 -19.10 18.73 5.69
C LYS A 150 -18.51 17.52 6.42
N HIS A 151 -17.30 17.13 6.03
CA HIS A 151 -16.56 16.08 6.71
C HIS A 151 -16.05 16.66 8.03
N ASN A 152 -16.75 16.35 9.12
CA ASN A 152 -16.20 16.56 10.46
C ASN A 152 -14.96 15.68 10.60
N GLY A 153 -13.89 16.23 11.18
CA GLY A 153 -12.67 15.48 11.46
C GLY A 153 -12.92 14.27 12.38
N PRO A 154 -11.96 13.34 12.49
CA PRO A 154 -12.10 12.18 13.37
C PRO A 154 -12.37 12.63 14.82
N LYS A 155 -13.34 11.98 15.48
CA LYS A 155 -13.66 12.26 16.89
C LYS A 155 -12.49 12.01 17.84
N ARG A 156 -11.60 11.08 17.47
CA ARG A 156 -10.37 10.73 18.20
C ARG A 156 -9.15 10.89 17.29
N PRO A 157 -8.67 12.12 17.04
CA PRO A 157 -7.50 12.35 16.19
C PRO A 157 -6.23 11.64 16.69
N GLU A 158 -6.10 11.42 18.00
CA GLU A 158 -4.99 10.70 18.63
C GLU A 158 -4.89 9.24 18.16
N PHE A 159 -6.00 8.66 17.69
CA PHE A 159 -6.08 7.32 17.10
C PHE A 159 -6.22 7.36 15.57
N GLY A 160 -5.92 8.50 14.95
CA GLY A 160 -5.94 8.68 13.48
C GLY A 160 -4.89 7.81 12.76
N THR A 161 -3.76 7.55 13.41
CA THR A 161 -2.75 6.62 12.89
C THR A 161 -3.10 5.18 13.25
N MET A 162 -2.83 4.27 12.32
CA MET A 162 -2.93 2.83 12.59
C MET A 162 -2.03 2.41 13.77
N GLU A 163 -0.87 3.06 13.95
CA GLU A 163 0.08 2.74 15.02
C GLU A 163 -0.49 3.06 16.40
N ALA A 164 -1.08 4.24 16.55
CA ALA A 164 -1.70 4.65 17.80
C ALA A 164 -2.84 3.71 18.20
N ARG A 165 -3.58 3.22 17.21
CA ARG A 165 -4.61 2.19 17.43
C ARG A 165 -4.00 0.88 17.91
N ILE A 166 -2.98 0.33 17.25
CA ILE A 166 -2.30 -0.89 17.72
C ILE A 166 -1.77 -0.72 19.14
N ARG A 167 -1.13 0.41 19.46
CA ARG A 167 -0.58 0.69 20.80
C ARG A 167 -1.63 0.65 21.91
N SER A 168 -2.89 0.96 21.60
CA SER A 168 -3.99 0.87 22.58
C SER A 168 -4.26 -0.56 23.05
N PHE A 169 -3.91 -1.58 22.27
CA PHE A 169 -4.16 -3.00 22.59
C PHE A 169 -3.09 -3.65 23.50
N SER A 170 -2.29 -2.86 24.22
CA SER A 170 -1.19 -3.36 25.06
C SER A 170 -1.61 -4.38 26.13
N SER A 171 -2.86 -4.29 26.61
CA SER A 171 -3.47 -5.22 27.57
C SER A 171 -4.61 -6.07 26.99
N TRP A 172 -4.66 -6.21 25.67
CA TRP A 172 -5.67 -7.05 24.99
C TRP A 172 -5.45 -8.53 25.28
N SER A 173 -6.53 -9.24 25.58
CA SER A 173 -6.45 -10.66 25.90
C SER A 173 -6.09 -11.50 24.65
N PRO A 174 -5.07 -12.37 24.73
CA PRO A 174 -4.69 -13.25 23.61
C PRO A 174 -5.73 -14.35 23.34
N ASN A 175 -6.68 -14.56 24.26
CA ASN A 175 -7.72 -15.59 24.12
C ASN A 175 -8.92 -15.10 23.29
N LEU A 176 -8.94 -13.83 22.87
CA LEU A 176 -9.99 -13.28 22.03
C LEU A 176 -9.71 -13.58 20.55
N ILE A 177 -10.76 -13.97 19.82
CA ILE A 177 -10.67 -14.33 18.39
C ILE A 177 -10.22 -13.14 17.54
N GLN A 178 -10.57 -11.91 17.96
CA GLN A 178 -10.21 -10.70 17.22
C GLN A 178 -8.78 -10.29 17.56
N THR A 179 -7.95 -10.09 16.54
CA THR A 179 -6.57 -9.64 16.71
C THR A 179 -6.49 -8.12 16.76
N PRO A 180 -5.56 -7.55 17.55
CA PRO A 180 -5.27 -6.11 17.56
C PRO A 180 -5.03 -5.53 16.17
N ASP A 181 -4.29 -6.24 15.31
CA ASP A 181 -4.03 -5.82 13.93
C ASP A 181 -5.31 -5.67 13.11
N LEU A 182 -6.20 -6.66 13.18
CA LEU A 182 -7.46 -6.65 12.43
C LEU A 182 -8.36 -5.51 12.91
N LEU A 183 -8.44 -5.30 14.22
CA LEU A 183 -9.25 -4.25 14.84
C LEU A 183 -8.71 -2.86 14.47
N ALA A 184 -7.40 -2.64 14.63
CA ALA A 184 -6.77 -1.38 14.26
C ALA A 184 -6.90 -1.09 12.75
N GLN A 185 -6.78 -2.10 11.87
CA GLN A 185 -6.99 -1.95 10.43
C GLN A 185 -8.44 -1.54 10.11
N ALA A 186 -9.39 -2.09 10.88
CA ALA A 186 -10.80 -1.74 10.80
C ALA A 186 -11.15 -0.40 11.50
N GLY A 187 -10.14 0.38 11.90
CA GLY A 187 -10.31 1.72 12.47
C GLY A 187 -10.62 1.73 13.97
N PHE A 188 -10.38 0.63 14.68
CA PHE A 188 -10.68 0.49 16.11
C PHE A 188 -9.48 0.69 17.02
N TYR A 189 -9.69 1.30 18.18
CA TYR A 189 -8.76 1.31 19.31
C TYR A 189 -9.43 0.66 20.54
N TYR A 190 -8.62 0.17 21.47
CA TYR A 190 -9.04 -0.51 22.69
C TYR A 190 -9.26 0.48 23.84
N GLU A 191 -10.33 0.29 24.61
CA GLU A 191 -10.65 1.15 25.77
C GLU A 191 -9.98 0.69 27.08
N GLY A 192 -9.32 -0.47 27.10
CA GLY A 192 -8.64 -0.99 28.28
C GLY A 192 -9.47 -1.92 29.16
N MET A 193 -10.74 -2.19 28.80
CA MET A 193 -11.62 -3.08 29.56
C MET A 193 -12.29 -4.14 28.67
N GLY A 194 -12.09 -5.41 29.03
CA GLY A 194 -12.73 -6.55 28.36
C GLY A 194 -12.36 -6.66 26.89
N ASP A 195 -13.36 -6.71 26.02
CA ASP A 195 -13.23 -6.74 24.56
C ASP A 195 -13.71 -5.44 23.89
N GLN A 196 -13.83 -4.35 24.67
CA GLN A 196 -14.43 -3.09 24.19
C GLN A 196 -13.51 -2.30 23.28
N VAL A 197 -14.00 -2.01 22.07
CA VAL A 197 -13.27 -1.21 21.08
C VAL A 197 -14.14 -0.09 20.53
N ARG A 198 -13.50 1.02 20.13
CA ARG A 198 -14.17 2.16 19.50
C ARG A 198 -13.51 2.59 18.20
N CYS A 199 -14.33 3.03 17.25
CA CYS A 199 -13.83 3.61 16.01
C CYS A 199 -13.24 5.00 16.27
N PHE A 200 -12.01 5.26 15.81
CA PHE A 200 -11.37 6.57 15.99
C PHE A 200 -12.15 7.73 15.35
N HIS A 201 -12.93 7.44 14.29
CA HIS A 201 -13.59 8.47 13.51
C HIS A 201 -15.01 8.77 14.02
N CYS A 202 -15.84 7.75 14.28
CA CYS A 202 -17.22 7.94 14.73
C CYS A 202 -17.46 7.65 16.22
N ASP A 203 -16.46 7.13 16.94
CA ASP A 203 -16.52 6.70 18.36
C ASP A 203 -17.49 5.53 18.62
N GLY A 204 -18.02 4.92 17.55
CA GLY A 204 -18.90 3.75 17.61
C GLY A 204 -18.12 2.43 17.76
N GLY A 205 -18.72 1.47 18.47
CA GLY A 205 -18.21 0.12 18.74
C GLY A 205 -19.32 -0.92 18.62
#